data_AF-A0AAV5T4W4-F1
#
_entry.id   AF-A0AAV5T4W4-F1
#
_cell.length_a   1.000
_cell.length_b   1.000
_cell.length_c   1.000
_cell.angle_alpha   90.00
_cell.angle_beta   90.00
_cell.angle_gamma   90.00
#
_symmetry.space_group_name_H-M   'P 1'
#
loop_
_entity.id
_entity.type
_entity.pdbx_description
1 polymer ?
#
loop_
_entity_poly.entity_id
_entity_poly.type
_entity_poly.pdbx_seq_one_letter_code
_entity_poly.pdbx_strand_id
1 'polypeptide(L)'
;STLFSLVFFARVPRDMRRLIILFTILQISRGACPDGFELVSDGECRGINTIIRIAWIDATDQITAVCMDVQGKPIIIHNEEHQTYWTGRVSGYTPIGLMCNNNTKLWEWADGSPGDYKPASYNNDKPNNALDYNCFDTGWSLNYKGNDGHWNPSEID
;
A
#
# COMPACT_ATOMS: atom_id res chain seq x y z
N SER A 1 27.91 11.61 -47.31
CA SER A 1 26.93 10.65 -46.77
C SER A 1 25.83 11.40 -46.08
N THR A 2 24.67 11.48 -46.72
CA THR A 2 23.52 12.27 -46.27
C THR A 2 22.36 11.29 -46.17
N LEU A 3 21.85 11.05 -44.96
CA LEU A 3 20.57 10.35 -44.77
C LEU A 3 19.53 11.39 -44.34
N PHE A 4 18.58 11.65 -45.24
CA PHE A 4 17.38 12.43 -44.97
C PHE A 4 16.34 11.50 -44.31
N SER A 5 15.91 11.81 -43.09
CA SER A 5 14.75 11.16 -42.47
C SER A 5 13.47 11.79 -42.99
N LEU A 6 12.65 11.00 -43.69
CA LEU A 6 11.31 11.36 -44.11
C LEU A 6 10.33 11.19 -42.94
N VAL A 7 9.82 12.29 -42.40
CA VAL A 7 8.67 12.27 -41.49
C VAL A 7 7.40 12.27 -42.33
N PHE A 8 6.72 11.12 -42.40
CA PHE A 8 5.40 11.03 -43.02
C PHE A 8 4.33 11.50 -42.04
N PHE A 9 3.74 12.67 -42.29
CA PHE A 9 2.45 13.03 -41.67
C PHE A 9 1.32 12.40 -42.49
N ALA A 10 0.90 11.19 -42.10
CA ALA A 10 -0.31 10.59 -42.64
C ALA A 10 -1.55 11.37 -42.13
N ARG A 11 -2.34 11.92 -43.04
CA ARG A 11 -3.59 12.62 -42.73
C ARG A 11 -4.67 11.58 -42.39
N VAL A 12 -4.86 11.31 -41.11
CA VAL A 12 -5.87 10.35 -40.63
C VAL A 12 -7.29 10.85 -41.01
N PRO A 13 -8.11 10.04 -41.71
CA PRO A 13 -9.49 10.37 -42.03
C PRO A 13 -10.32 10.63 -40.76
N ARG A 14 -11.19 11.66 -40.78
CA ARG A 14 -11.98 12.10 -39.60
C ARG A 14 -12.84 10.99 -38.96
N ASP A 15 -13.17 9.94 -39.69
CA ASP A 15 -13.99 8.82 -39.20
C ASP A 15 -13.20 7.75 -38.42
N MET A 16 -11.89 7.63 -38.65
CA MET A 16 -11.02 6.73 -37.88
C MET A 16 -10.51 7.35 -36.58
N ARG A 17 -10.68 8.66 -36.39
CA ARG A 17 -10.31 9.35 -35.14
C ARG A 17 -11.07 8.81 -33.93
N ARG A 18 -12.34 8.43 -34.10
CA ARG A 18 -13.17 7.85 -33.03
C ARG A 18 -12.68 6.45 -32.63
N LEU A 19 -12.29 5.63 -33.60
CA LEU A 19 -11.73 4.30 -33.36
C LEU A 19 -10.36 4.37 -32.69
N ILE A 20 -9.48 5.28 -33.12
CA ILE A 20 -8.15 5.46 -32.51
C ILE A 20 -8.27 5.91 -31.05
N ILE A 21 -9.18 6.83 -30.73
CA ILE A 21 -9.45 7.25 -29.34
C ILE A 21 -9.92 6.06 -28.50
N LEU A 22 -10.86 5.25 -29.00
CA LEU A 22 -11.34 4.06 -28.29
C LEU A 22 -10.23 3.02 -28.06
N PHE A 23 -9.35 2.79 -29.05
CA PHE A 23 -8.21 1.89 -28.90
C PHE A 23 -7.15 2.41 -27.93
N THR A 24 -6.88 3.72 -27.89
CA THR A 24 -5.97 4.29 -26.89
C THR A 24 -6.53 4.20 -25.47
N ILE A 25 -7.84 4.37 -25.29
CA ILE A 25 -8.47 4.24 -23.96
C ILE A 25 -8.46 2.77 -23.49
N LEU A 26 -8.61 1.81 -24.40
CA LEU A 26 -8.58 0.38 -24.07
C LEU A 26 -7.18 -0.15 -23.68
N GLN A 27 -6.11 0.50 -24.13
CA GLN A 27 -4.73 0.14 -23.75
C GLN A 27 -4.34 0.71 -22.38
N ILE A 28 -4.99 1.80 -21.95
CA ILE A 28 -4.75 2.41 -20.63
C ILE A 28 -5.34 1.53 -19.50
N SER A 29 -6.42 0.78 -19.76
CA SER A 29 -7.07 -0.05 -18.73
C SER A 29 -6.39 -1.38 -18.44
N ARG A 30 -5.50 -1.88 -19.32
CA ARG A 30 -4.75 -3.13 -19.14
C ARG A 30 -3.34 -2.94 -18.54
N GLY A 31 -2.93 -1.71 -18.28
CA GLY A 31 -1.61 -1.37 -17.73
C GLY A 31 -1.67 -0.41 -16.55
N ALA A 32 -2.79 -0.32 -15.85
CA ALA A 32 -2.93 0.61 -14.73
C ALA A 32 -2.09 0.20 -13.50
N CYS A 33 -1.94 -1.11 -13.28
CA CYS A 33 -1.15 -1.66 -12.17
C CYS A 33 -0.20 -2.78 -12.64
N PRO A 34 0.93 -2.99 -11.95
CA PRO A 34 1.82 -4.13 -12.20
C PRO A 34 1.11 -5.47 -11.99
N ASP A 35 1.65 -6.55 -12.58
CA ASP A 35 1.11 -7.91 -12.39
C ASP A 35 1.07 -8.28 -10.90
N GLY A 36 -0.06 -8.86 -10.47
CA GLY A 36 -0.30 -9.21 -9.06
C GLY A 36 -0.89 -8.08 -8.21
N PHE A 37 -1.09 -6.90 -8.79
CA PHE A 37 -1.71 -5.75 -8.12
C PHE A 37 -3.05 -5.39 -8.77
N GLU A 38 -3.99 -4.93 -7.94
CA GLU A 38 -5.33 -4.50 -8.32
C GLU A 38 -5.44 -2.98 -8.16
N LEU A 39 -6.04 -2.32 -9.15
CA LEU A 39 -6.38 -0.90 -9.06
C LEU A 39 -7.59 -0.73 -8.13
N VAL A 40 -7.44 0.05 -7.07
CA VAL A 40 -8.51 0.39 -6.13
C VAL A 40 -9.08 1.80 -6.39
N SER A 41 -10.14 2.16 -5.67
CA SER A 41 -10.99 3.33 -5.97
C SER A 41 -10.28 4.69 -5.88
N ASP A 42 -9.23 4.79 -5.07
CA ASP A 42 -8.39 5.98 -4.87
C ASP A 42 -7.26 6.10 -5.90
N GLY A 43 -7.21 5.19 -6.87
CA GLY A 43 -6.19 5.17 -7.92
C GLY A 43 -4.88 4.51 -7.49
N GLU A 44 -4.84 3.86 -6.32
CA GLU A 44 -3.68 3.08 -5.89
C GLU A 44 -3.69 1.65 -6.46
N CYS A 45 -2.50 1.08 -6.60
CA CYS A 45 -2.31 -0.33 -6.90
C CYS A 45 -2.01 -1.08 -5.60
N ARG A 46 -2.86 -2.05 -5.23
CA ARG A 46 -2.71 -2.83 -4.00
C ARG A 46 -2.62 -4.32 -4.30
N GLY A 47 -1.79 -5.03 -3.55
CA GLY A 47 -1.52 -6.44 -3.79
C GLY A 47 -0.48 -7.00 -2.84
N ILE A 48 -0.29 -8.32 -2.88
CA ILE A 48 0.74 -9.02 -2.11
C ILE A 48 1.92 -9.28 -3.05
N ASN A 49 3.06 -8.65 -2.77
CA ASN A 49 4.27 -8.84 -3.56
C ASN A 49 4.91 -10.22 -3.31
N THR A 50 5.17 -10.54 -2.04
CA THR A 50 5.84 -11.78 -1.63
C THR A 50 5.50 -12.12 -0.18
N ILE A 51 5.80 -13.36 0.22
CA ILE A 51 5.68 -13.84 1.60
C ILE A 51 7.08 -14.11 2.12
N ILE A 52 7.46 -13.38 3.17
CA ILE A 52 8.77 -13.49 3.82
C ILE A 52 8.61 -13.93 5.28
N ARG A 53 9.64 -14.59 5.81
CA ARG A 53 9.76 -14.88 7.25
C ARG A 53 10.63 -13.81 7.87
N ILE A 54 10.06 -13.05 8.80
CA ILE A 54 10.69 -11.91 9.47
C ILE A 54 10.54 -12.06 10.97
N ALA A 55 11.56 -11.64 11.71
CA ALA A 55 11.46 -11.48 13.15
C ALA A 55 10.60 -10.24 13.45
N TRP A 56 9.80 -10.29 14.52
CA TRP A 56 8.88 -9.19 14.86
C TRP A 56 9.59 -7.86 15.09
N ILE A 57 10.80 -7.91 15.68
CA ILE A 57 11.60 -6.72 15.99
C ILE A 57 12.02 -5.92 14.74
N ASP A 58 12.21 -6.61 13.61
CA ASP A 58 12.66 -6.00 12.36
C ASP A 58 11.52 -5.90 11.33
N ALA A 59 10.28 -6.23 11.73
CA ALA A 59 9.20 -6.45 10.78
C ALA A 59 8.91 -5.22 9.94
N THR A 60 8.74 -4.05 10.56
CA THR A 60 8.41 -2.81 9.86
C THR A 60 9.53 -2.34 8.92
N ASP A 61 10.79 -2.48 9.32
CA ASP A 61 11.94 -2.10 8.49
C ASP A 61 12.10 -3.05 7.30
N GLN A 62 12.00 -4.36 7.54
CA GLN A 62 12.14 -5.36 6.48
C GLN A 62 10.99 -5.31 5.47
N ILE A 63 9.73 -5.16 5.91
CA ILE A 63 8.61 -5.00 4.96
C ILE A 63 8.75 -3.71 4.16
N THR A 64 9.24 -2.62 4.78
CA THR A 64 9.43 -1.34 4.09
C THR A 64 10.47 -1.52 2.99
N ALA A 65 11.61 -2.14 3.30
CA ALA A 65 12.66 -2.44 2.32
C ALA A 65 12.15 -3.33 1.16
N VAL A 66 11.38 -4.39 1.47
CA VAL A 66 10.84 -5.30 0.45
C VAL A 66 9.81 -4.61 -0.44
N CYS A 67 8.95 -3.77 0.13
CA CYS A 67 7.98 -2.98 -0.65
C CYS A 67 8.68 -1.93 -1.52
N MET A 68 9.74 -1.28 -1.02
CA MET A 68 10.50 -0.29 -1.78
C MET A 68 11.19 -0.87 -3.02
N ASP A 69 11.62 -2.14 -2.97
CA ASP A 69 12.25 -2.83 -4.11
C ASP A 69 11.32 -2.90 -5.34
N VAL A 70 10.01 -2.96 -5.10
CA VAL A 70 8.98 -2.93 -6.14
C VAL A 70 8.33 -1.56 -6.32
N GLN A 71 9.01 -0.49 -5.86
CA GLN A 71 8.50 0.90 -5.86
C GLN A 71 7.15 1.05 -5.15
N GLY A 72 6.85 0.14 -4.23
CA GLY A 72 5.64 0.13 -3.42
C GLY A 72 5.88 0.69 -2.02
N LYS A 73 4.81 0.63 -1.23
CA LYS A 73 4.80 0.97 0.20
C LYS A 73 4.25 -0.24 0.97
N PRO A 74 4.62 -0.40 2.25
CA PRO A 74 3.92 -1.35 3.12
C PRO A 74 2.44 -0.95 3.28
N ILE A 75 1.65 -1.81 3.94
CA ILE A 75 0.22 -1.55 4.15
C ILE A 75 0.03 -0.26 4.96
N ILE A 76 -0.65 0.72 4.35
CA ILE A 76 -1.02 2.01 4.95
C ILE A 76 -2.54 2.13 4.94
N ILE A 77 -3.13 2.54 6.07
CA ILE A 77 -4.58 2.55 6.26
C ILE A 77 -4.98 3.93 6.75
N HIS A 78 -5.73 4.68 5.94
CA HIS A 78 -6.21 6.02 6.27
C HIS A 78 -7.71 6.10 6.51
N ASN A 79 -8.46 5.05 6.15
CA ASN A 79 -9.91 5.02 6.24
C ASN A 79 -10.43 3.58 6.28
N GLU A 80 -11.75 3.45 6.47
CA GLU A 80 -12.45 2.17 6.53
C GLU A 80 -12.40 1.38 5.22
N GLU A 81 -12.29 2.04 4.08
CA GLU A 81 -12.16 1.37 2.79
C GLU A 81 -10.80 0.66 2.69
N HIS A 82 -9.72 1.32 3.12
CA HIS A 82 -8.38 0.72 3.16
C HIS A 82 -8.37 -0.47 4.13
N GLN A 83 -8.99 -0.32 5.30
CA GLN A 83 -9.13 -1.38 6.29
C GLN A 83 -9.87 -2.58 5.69
N THR A 84 -11.06 -2.33 5.14
CA THR A 84 -11.91 -3.35 4.54
C THR A 84 -11.24 -4.05 3.36
N TYR A 85 -10.44 -3.35 2.55
CA TYR A 85 -9.71 -3.95 1.45
C TYR A 85 -8.82 -5.11 1.92
N TRP A 86 -8.04 -4.90 2.98
CA TRP A 86 -7.13 -5.91 3.52
C TRP A 86 -7.84 -7.01 4.32
N THR A 87 -9.06 -6.75 4.82
CA THR A 87 -9.91 -7.78 5.45
C THR A 87 -10.16 -8.95 4.50
N GLY A 88 -9.69 -10.14 4.88
CA GLY A 88 -9.87 -11.37 4.11
C GLY A 88 -8.92 -11.55 2.92
N ARG A 89 -8.05 -10.58 2.62
CA ARG A 89 -7.00 -10.69 1.60
C ARG A 89 -5.66 -11.12 2.16
N VAL A 90 -5.36 -10.69 3.38
CA VAL A 90 -4.20 -11.18 4.13
C VAL A 90 -4.62 -12.30 5.07
N SER A 91 -3.69 -13.17 5.46
CA SER A 91 -3.95 -14.27 6.38
C SER A 91 -2.93 -14.25 7.52
N GLY A 92 -3.34 -14.68 8.71
CA GLY A 92 -2.50 -14.64 9.91
C GLY A 92 -2.16 -13.21 10.32
N TYR A 93 -0.96 -13.02 10.85
CA TYR A 93 -0.42 -11.73 11.27
C TYR A 93 0.40 -11.12 10.14
N THR A 94 -0.09 -10.03 9.55
CA THR A 94 0.60 -9.30 8.50
C THR A 94 1.05 -7.94 9.03
N PRO A 95 2.35 -7.64 9.02
CA PRO A 95 2.85 -6.34 9.46
C PRO A 95 2.28 -5.20 8.61
N ILE A 96 1.95 -4.09 9.28
CA ILE A 96 1.54 -2.85 8.62
C ILE A 96 2.66 -1.82 8.70
N GLY A 97 2.62 -0.82 7.83
CA GLY A 97 3.61 0.24 7.76
C GLY A 97 3.49 1.30 8.86
N LEU A 98 2.91 1.00 10.03
CA LEU A 98 2.84 1.98 11.13
C LEU A 98 4.14 1.91 11.95
N MET A 99 4.80 3.05 12.12
CA MET A 99 6.10 3.19 12.76
C MET A 99 6.11 4.32 13.79
N CYS A 100 7.07 4.26 14.71
CA CYS A 100 7.28 5.31 15.70
C CYS A 100 8.20 6.39 15.14
N ASN A 101 7.73 7.65 15.07
CA ASN A 101 8.62 8.76 14.75
C ASN A 101 9.49 9.09 15.96
N ASN A 102 10.81 8.94 15.80
CA ASN A 102 11.73 9.08 16.92
C ASN A 102 11.93 10.50 17.44
N ASN A 103 11.54 11.52 16.66
CA ASN A 103 11.60 12.93 17.06
C ASN A 103 10.33 13.37 17.79
N THR A 104 9.16 13.05 17.24
CA THR A 104 7.86 13.49 17.79
C THR A 104 7.31 12.53 18.82
N LYS A 105 7.79 11.28 18.80
CA LYS A 105 7.25 10.13 19.55
C LYS A 105 5.79 9.82 19.20
N LEU A 106 5.33 10.22 18.01
CA LEU A 106 4.00 9.91 17.50
C LEU A 106 4.06 8.78 16.48
N TRP A 107 2.96 8.05 16.35
CA TRP A 107 2.79 7.05 15.29
C TRP A 107 2.63 7.73 13.93
N GLU A 108 3.44 7.29 12.97
CA GLU A 108 3.44 7.74 11.58
C GLU A 108 3.42 6.53 10.67
N TRP A 109 2.82 6.67 9.50
CA TRP A 109 2.91 5.66 8.45
C TRP A 109 4.27 5.72 7.76
N ALA A 110 4.65 4.61 7.12
CA ALA A 110 5.93 4.48 6.43
C ALA A 110 6.13 5.46 5.27
N ASP A 111 5.09 6.15 4.83
CA ASP A 111 5.19 7.22 3.86
C ASP A 111 5.30 8.63 4.46
N GLY A 112 5.43 8.72 5.78
CA GLY A 112 5.56 9.96 6.54
C GLY A 112 4.24 10.66 6.86
N SER A 113 3.11 10.09 6.48
CA SER A 113 1.80 10.61 6.87
C SER A 113 1.49 10.29 8.34
N PRO A 114 0.67 11.12 9.03
CA PRO A 114 0.32 10.87 10.43
C PRO A 114 -0.54 9.62 10.59
N GLY A 115 -0.42 8.93 11.74
CA GLY A 115 -1.30 7.83 12.14
C GLY A 115 -2.72 8.29 12.46
N ASP A 116 -3.49 8.62 11.42
CA ASP A 116 -4.78 9.30 11.45
C ASP A 116 -5.99 8.34 11.53
N TYR A 117 -5.85 7.11 11.04
CA TYR A 117 -6.88 6.10 11.13
C TYR A 117 -6.63 5.12 12.27
N LYS A 118 -7.71 4.80 12.98
CA LYS A 118 -7.71 3.81 14.05
C LYS A 118 -8.96 2.95 13.91
N PRO A 119 -8.85 1.62 13.79
CA PRO A 119 -10.02 0.77 13.72
C PRO A 119 -10.84 0.89 15.01
N ALA A 120 -12.13 0.59 14.92
CA ALA A 120 -13.07 0.71 16.05
C ALA A 120 -12.68 -0.17 17.26
N SER A 121 -11.92 -1.24 17.04
CA SER A 121 -11.38 -2.10 18.08
C SER A 121 -9.91 -2.44 17.79
N TYR A 122 -9.09 -2.31 18.83
CA TYR A 122 -7.68 -2.66 18.88
C TYR A 122 -7.56 -3.93 19.73
N ASN A 123 -7.09 -5.05 19.17
CA ASN A 123 -6.96 -6.33 19.86
C ASN A 123 -8.21 -6.74 20.68
N ASN A 124 -9.22 -7.32 20.00
CA ASN A 124 -10.37 -8.02 20.58
C ASN A 124 -10.78 -7.51 21.98
N ASP A 125 -11.14 -6.23 22.13
CA ASP A 125 -11.74 -5.60 23.34
C ASP A 125 -10.93 -4.46 24.01
N LYS A 126 -9.77 -4.03 23.49
CA LYS A 126 -9.12 -2.81 23.99
C LYS A 126 -9.51 -1.57 23.17
N PRO A 127 -9.80 -0.42 23.83
CA PRO A 127 -9.94 0.84 23.12
C PRO A 127 -8.63 1.17 22.39
N ASN A 128 -8.73 1.74 21.19
CA ASN A 128 -7.59 2.08 20.33
C ASN A 128 -6.74 3.27 20.82
N ASN A 129 -6.95 3.70 22.07
CA ASN A 129 -6.25 4.82 22.68
C ASN A 129 -4.76 4.55 22.89
N ALA A 130 -4.31 3.29 22.76
CA ALA A 130 -2.89 2.95 22.72
C ALA A 130 -2.12 3.76 21.65
N LEU A 131 -2.79 4.11 20.54
CA LEU A 131 -2.21 4.92 19.47
C LEU A 131 -2.30 6.44 19.72
N ASP A 132 -2.95 6.88 20.81
CA ASP A 132 -2.96 8.29 21.24
C ASP A 132 -1.78 8.63 22.18
N TYR A 133 -1.10 7.62 22.71
CA TYR A 133 0.08 7.82 23.56
C TYR A 133 1.36 7.86 22.74
N ASN A 134 2.40 8.45 23.32
CA ASN A 134 3.73 8.42 22.74
C ASN A 134 4.18 6.98 22.52
N CYS A 135 4.65 6.70 21.31
CA CYS A 135 5.32 5.45 21.01
C CYS A 135 6.74 5.45 21.62
N PHE A 136 7.22 4.28 21.99
CA PHE A 136 8.58 4.06 22.49
C PHE A 136 9.29 3.07 21.56
N ASP A 137 10.63 3.16 21.43
CA ASP A 137 11.47 2.25 20.62
C ASP A 137 11.39 0.77 21.04
N THR A 138 10.58 0.42 22.04
CA THR A 138 10.25 -0.96 22.37
C THR A 138 9.53 -1.54 21.16
N GLY A 139 10.12 -2.54 20.50
CA GLY A 139 9.78 -2.97 19.13
C GLY A 139 8.41 -3.62 18.94
N TRP A 140 7.38 -2.87 19.22
CA TRP A 140 6.01 -3.25 18.99
C TRP A 140 5.75 -3.11 17.50
N SER A 141 5.59 -4.24 16.82
CA SER A 141 5.04 -4.24 15.47
C SER A 141 3.52 -4.34 15.56
N LEU A 142 2.81 -3.56 14.73
CA LEU A 142 1.39 -3.76 14.56
C LEU A 142 1.15 -4.74 13.42
N ASN A 143 0.29 -5.70 13.72
CA ASN A 143 -0.09 -6.71 12.78
C ASN A 143 -1.56 -6.63 12.48
N TYR A 144 -1.86 -6.59 11.19
CA TYR A 144 -3.18 -6.84 10.67
C TYR A 144 -3.49 -8.33 10.83
N LYS A 145 -4.54 -8.65 11.58
CA LYS A 145 -5.06 -10.02 11.61
C LYS A 145 -6.12 -10.17 10.53
N GLY A 146 -5.73 -10.86 9.46
CA GLY A 146 -6.65 -11.20 8.39
C GLY A 146 -7.73 -12.13 8.93
N ASN A 147 -8.94 -11.59 9.10
CA ASN A 147 -10.26 -12.25 9.31
C ASN A 147 -11.16 -11.46 10.28
N ASP A 148 -10.58 -10.66 11.18
CA ASP A 148 -11.34 -9.85 12.14
C ASP A 148 -11.14 -8.34 11.94
N GLY A 149 -10.16 -7.95 11.11
CA GLY A 149 -9.89 -6.55 10.84
C GLY A 149 -9.37 -5.82 12.09
N HIS A 150 -8.76 -6.55 13.03
CA HIS A 150 -8.14 -5.94 14.19
C HIS A 150 -6.64 -5.78 13.98
N TRP A 151 -6.13 -4.67 14.51
CA TRP A 151 -4.69 -4.47 14.65
C TRP A 151 -4.28 -5.01 16.01
N ASN A 152 -3.25 -5.83 16.02
CA ASN A 152 -2.70 -6.42 17.23
C ASN A 152 -1.28 -5.92 17.45
N PRO A 153 -0.94 -5.45 18.66
CA PRO A 153 0.45 -5.36 19.04
C PRO A 153 1.03 -6.76 19.10
N SER A 154 2.16 -6.98 18.42
CA SER A 154 3.04 -8.07 18.79
C SER A 154 4.01 -7.54 19.84
N GLU A 155 3.85 -8.01 21.08
CA GLU A 155 4.85 -7.80 22.12
C GLU A 155 6.11 -8.59 21.73
N ILE A 156 7.29 -7.97 21.83
CA ILE A 156 8.56 -8.67 21.69
C ILE A 156 8.80 -9.36 23.03
N ASP A 157 8.71 -10.70 23.04
CA ASP A 157 9.33 -11.51 24.09
C ASP A 157 10.85 -11.61 23.87
#